data_AF-A0AAP0X560-F1
#
_entry.id   AF-A0AAP0X560-F1
#
_cell.length_a   1.000
_cell.length_b   1.000
_cell.length_c   1.000
_cell.angle_alpha   90.00
_cell.angle_beta   90.00
_cell.angle_gamma   90.00
#
_symmetry.space_group_name_H-M   'P 1'
#
loop_
_entity.id
_entity.type
_entity.pdbx_description
1 polymer ?
#
loop_
_entity_poly.entity_id
_entity_poly.type
_entity_poly.pdbx_seq_one_letter_code
_entity_poly.pdbx_strand_id
1 'polypeptide(L)'
;MDGEKTMVSAIMGTSTRPTWAFLLLLFTVVAVFCLQITTNTIFPTLVVSGSDKPGVSEEDARSCIGFFRRLPKPPRREAVMSIVDFGGVGDGVTSNTEIFRRAIRYMERFGDKGGSQLNVPRGRWVTGSFNLTSNFTLFLEEGAVILGSQDSKEWPVIEPLPSYGRGRERLGGRHISLIHGDGLTNVVITGQNGTIDGQGKMWWDLWWNRTLVHTRGHLLELMNSHNVLISNLTFLNSPFWTIHPVYCSNVVIKGMTILAPLNAPNTDGIDPDSSTNVCIEDCYIESGDDLVAVKSGWDQYGINMARPSSNIIVRRISGTTPTCSGVGIGSEMSGGISNVTLEDLHIRDSAAGVRIKTDHGRGGYIINITLSNITMERVKIPIRFSRGANDHPDEGWDPKAVPMVKGIFVRNVVSLNSTKAPVLEGIEDAPFEGVCMKNVTLLGLASYATWHCEFVSGFSDGVFPMSCPQLRNNGSSSWCSYS
;
A
#
# COMPACT_ATOMS: atom_id res chain seq x y z
N MET A 1 -69.26 -28.27 60.12
CA MET A 1 -69.58 -27.90 58.72
C MET A 1 -68.27 -27.88 57.96
N ASP A 2 -67.67 -29.02 57.59
CA ASP A 2 -68.16 -30.26 56.94
C ASP A 2 -68.40 -30.03 55.43
N GLY A 3 -67.94 -30.89 54.49
CA GLY A 3 -67.06 -32.07 54.57
C GLY A 3 -65.70 -31.86 53.87
N GLU A 4 -64.99 -32.88 53.37
CA GLU A 4 -65.26 -34.32 53.31
C GLU A 4 -63.93 -35.13 53.27
N LYS A 5 -63.99 -36.45 53.05
CA LYS A 5 -62.93 -37.48 53.16
C LYS A 5 -62.79 -38.22 51.78
N THR A 6 -61.93 -39.19 51.43
CA THR A 6 -60.90 -40.08 52.04
C THR A 6 -60.08 -40.67 50.83
N MET A 7 -59.11 -41.62 50.81
CA MET A 7 -58.31 -42.46 51.74
C MET A 7 -57.12 -43.09 50.94
N VAL A 8 -55.85 -42.99 51.41
CA VAL A 8 -54.70 -43.91 51.06
C VAL A 8 -54.25 -43.87 49.56
N SER A 9 -53.05 -44.28 49.09
CA SER A 9 -51.85 -44.93 49.67
C SER A 9 -50.53 -44.28 49.19
N ALA A 10 -49.39 -44.79 49.67
CA ALA A 10 -48.03 -44.39 49.25
C ALA A 10 -47.42 -45.32 48.18
N ILE A 11 -46.33 -44.87 47.55
CA ILE A 11 -45.18 -45.68 47.08
C ILE A 11 -43.91 -44.80 47.06
N MET A 12 -42.73 -45.42 47.14
CA MET A 12 -41.43 -44.79 47.42
C MET A 12 -40.82 -43.98 46.25
N GLY A 13 -39.92 -43.04 46.56
CA GLY A 13 -39.13 -42.33 45.55
C GLY A 13 -38.16 -41.27 46.11
N THR A 14 -37.08 -41.69 46.79
CA THR A 14 -36.05 -40.76 47.31
C THR A 14 -35.19 -40.18 46.17
N SER A 15 -35.52 -38.99 45.69
CA SER A 15 -34.71 -38.26 44.72
C SER A 15 -33.59 -37.45 45.39
N THR A 16 -32.36 -37.95 45.35
CA THR A 16 -31.17 -37.19 45.73
C THR A 16 -30.85 -36.14 44.66
N ARG A 17 -30.75 -34.86 45.05
CA ARG A 17 -30.32 -33.79 44.15
C ARG A 17 -28.90 -34.09 43.61
N PRO A 18 -28.65 -34.01 42.28
CA PRO A 18 -27.32 -34.24 41.74
C PRO A 18 -26.36 -33.16 42.24
N THR A 19 -25.22 -33.59 42.78
CA THR A 19 -24.15 -32.68 43.22
C THR A 19 -23.52 -31.98 42.02
N TRP A 20 -23.10 -30.73 42.19
CA TRP A 20 -22.51 -29.90 41.13
C TRP A 20 -21.37 -30.58 40.34
N ALA A 21 -20.61 -31.48 40.99
CA ALA A 21 -19.58 -32.29 40.34
C ALA A 21 -20.10 -33.07 39.12
N PHE A 22 -21.35 -33.57 39.14
CA PHE A 22 -21.92 -34.33 38.03
C PHE A 22 -22.27 -33.44 36.83
N LEU A 23 -22.73 -32.21 37.07
CA LEU A 23 -22.95 -31.20 36.04
C LEU A 23 -21.64 -30.70 35.43
N LEU A 24 -20.62 -30.45 36.27
CA LEU A 24 -19.27 -30.11 35.81
C LEU A 24 -18.67 -31.23 34.95
N LEU A 25 -18.79 -32.49 35.37
CA LEU A 25 -18.32 -33.63 34.58
C LEU A 25 -19.02 -33.69 33.21
N LEU A 26 -20.35 -33.54 33.18
CA LEU A 26 -21.13 -33.51 31.94
C LEU A 26 -20.69 -32.38 31.00
N PHE A 27 -20.48 -31.16 31.51
CA PHE A 27 -19.96 -30.05 30.72
C PHE A 27 -18.55 -30.32 30.19
N THR A 28 -17.64 -30.93 30.97
CA THR A 28 -16.31 -31.29 30.46
C THR A 28 -16.34 -32.38 29.39
N VAL A 29 -17.23 -33.38 29.51
CA VAL A 29 -17.40 -34.43 28.49
C VAL A 29 -17.95 -33.85 27.19
N VAL A 30 -18.95 -32.96 27.26
CA VAL A 30 -19.49 -32.25 26.08
C VAL A 30 -18.41 -31.38 25.43
N ALA A 31 -17.63 -30.62 26.22
CA ALA A 31 -16.53 -29.80 25.68
C ALA A 31 -15.47 -30.63 24.94
N VAL A 32 -15.06 -31.77 25.51
CA VAL A 32 -14.10 -32.68 24.86
C VAL A 32 -14.66 -33.28 23.57
N PHE A 33 -15.94 -33.70 23.56
CA PHE A 33 -16.59 -34.17 22.33
C PHE A 33 -16.68 -33.09 21.24
N CYS A 34 -17.02 -31.85 21.62
CA CYS A 34 -17.04 -30.72 20.69
C CYS A 34 -15.65 -30.43 20.08
N LEU A 35 -14.58 -30.49 20.88
CA LEU A 35 -13.22 -30.33 20.35
C LEU A 35 -12.83 -31.47 19.39
N GLN A 36 -13.14 -32.72 19.71
CA GLN A 36 -12.77 -33.85 18.84
C GLN A 36 -13.57 -33.90 17.53
N ILE A 37 -14.79 -33.35 17.49
CA ILE A 37 -15.56 -33.20 16.24
C ILE A 37 -14.91 -32.20 15.29
N THR A 38 -14.16 -31.21 15.80
CA THR A 38 -13.42 -30.23 14.97
C THR A 38 -12.07 -30.72 14.44
N THR A 39 -11.60 -31.92 14.81
CA THR A 39 -10.27 -32.45 14.43
C THR A 39 -10.33 -33.66 13.49
N ASN A 40 -11.34 -33.76 12.61
CA ASN A 40 -11.33 -34.73 11.52
C ASN A 40 -10.43 -34.25 10.37
N THR A 41 -9.20 -34.75 10.34
CA THR A 41 -8.25 -34.51 9.24
C THR A 41 -8.76 -35.12 7.93
N ILE A 42 -9.20 -34.27 7.00
CA ILE A 42 -9.48 -34.70 5.62
C ILE A 42 -8.15 -35.00 4.92
N PHE A 43 -7.74 -36.26 4.91
CA PHE A 43 -6.68 -36.73 4.01
C PHE A 43 -7.19 -36.66 2.57
N PRO A 44 -6.56 -35.89 1.66
CA PRO A 44 -6.88 -35.97 0.24
C PRO A 44 -6.34 -37.29 -0.30
N THR A 45 -7.23 -38.19 -0.72
CA THR A 45 -6.85 -39.40 -1.43
C THR A 45 -6.19 -39.02 -2.77
N LEU A 46 -4.95 -39.47 -2.99
CA LEU A 46 -4.17 -39.17 -4.19
C LEU A 46 -4.74 -39.91 -5.43
N VAL A 47 -5.76 -39.34 -6.05
CA VAL A 47 -6.26 -39.82 -7.35
C VAL A 47 -5.27 -39.41 -8.43
N VAL A 48 -4.41 -40.35 -8.84
CA VAL A 48 -3.55 -40.18 -10.02
C VAL A 48 -4.41 -40.23 -11.27
N SER A 49 -4.60 -39.07 -11.91
CA SER A 49 -5.31 -38.95 -13.19
C SER A 49 -4.67 -37.85 -14.04
N GLY A 50 -4.74 -38.00 -15.36
CA GLY A 50 -4.69 -36.90 -16.33
C GLY A 50 -3.38 -36.10 -16.43
N SER A 51 -2.63 -36.35 -17.50
CA SER A 51 -1.68 -35.35 -18.03
C SER A 51 -2.46 -34.18 -18.65
N ASP A 52 -2.94 -33.26 -17.84
CA ASP A 52 -3.55 -32.00 -18.30
C ASP A 52 -2.60 -30.80 -18.20
N LYS A 53 -2.69 -29.91 -19.19
CA LYS A 53 -1.92 -28.66 -19.20
C LYS A 53 -2.51 -27.71 -18.14
N PRO A 54 -1.68 -26.95 -17.40
CA PRO A 54 -2.20 -26.03 -16.39
C PRO A 54 -3.00 -24.89 -17.04
N GLY A 55 -4.33 -25.02 -17.00
CA GLY A 55 -5.25 -23.92 -17.29
C GLY A 55 -5.07 -22.83 -16.24
N VAL A 56 -4.98 -21.58 -16.68
CA VAL A 56 -4.88 -20.42 -15.79
C VAL A 56 -6.24 -20.23 -15.11
N SER A 57 -6.28 -20.18 -13.77
CA SER A 57 -7.54 -19.90 -13.07
C SER A 57 -8.01 -18.46 -13.35
N GLU A 58 -9.33 -18.23 -13.28
CA GLU A 58 -9.92 -16.91 -13.53
C GLU A 58 -9.49 -15.84 -12.49
N GLU A 59 -8.92 -16.30 -11.38
CA GLU A 59 -8.31 -15.51 -10.32
C GLU A 59 -6.85 -15.14 -10.66
N ASP A 60 -6.06 -16.11 -11.14
CA ASP A 60 -4.68 -15.88 -11.61
C ASP A 60 -4.65 -15.02 -12.90
N ALA A 61 -5.71 -15.10 -13.73
CA ALA A 61 -5.93 -14.22 -14.87
C ALA A 61 -6.22 -12.76 -14.46
N ARG A 62 -6.73 -12.55 -13.24
CA ARG A 62 -6.97 -11.25 -12.63
C ARG A 62 -5.85 -10.81 -11.66
N SER A 63 -4.78 -11.58 -11.51
CA SER A 63 -3.63 -11.28 -10.64
C SER A 63 -2.64 -10.31 -11.32
N CYS A 64 -1.98 -9.44 -10.54
CA CYS A 64 -0.90 -8.56 -11.03
C CYS A 64 0.28 -9.38 -11.54
N ILE A 65 0.47 -10.61 -11.03
CA ILE A 65 1.45 -11.53 -11.60
C ILE A 65 1.14 -11.86 -13.07
N GLY A 66 -0.10 -11.67 -13.54
CA GLY A 66 -0.49 -11.77 -14.95
C GLY A 66 0.12 -10.68 -15.86
N PHE A 67 0.46 -9.50 -15.33
CA PHE A 67 1.26 -8.51 -16.05
C PHE A 67 2.71 -8.99 -16.17
N PHE A 68 3.32 -9.43 -15.07
CA PHE A 68 4.70 -9.92 -15.07
C PHE A 68 4.88 -11.22 -15.87
N ARG A 69 3.89 -12.13 -15.87
CA ARG A 69 3.90 -13.40 -16.65
C ARG A 69 3.79 -13.22 -18.17
N ARG A 70 3.59 -11.99 -18.68
CA ARG A 70 3.76 -11.67 -20.11
C ARG A 70 5.22 -11.48 -20.51
N LEU A 71 6.11 -11.26 -19.53
CA LEU A 71 7.55 -11.52 -19.69
C LEU A 71 7.78 -13.04 -19.71
N PRO A 72 8.88 -13.54 -20.30
CA PRO A 72 9.35 -14.89 -19.98
C PRO A 72 9.46 -15.03 -18.45
N LYS A 73 9.04 -16.20 -17.92
CA LYS A 73 9.07 -16.52 -16.47
C LYS A 73 10.37 -15.97 -15.84
N PRO A 74 10.32 -15.35 -14.64
CA PRO A 74 11.51 -14.80 -13.99
C PRO A 74 12.63 -15.84 -14.05
N PRO A 75 13.70 -15.59 -14.83
CA PRO A 75 14.54 -16.67 -15.30
C PRO A 75 15.28 -17.27 -14.12
N ARG A 76 15.47 -18.60 -14.16
CA ARG A 76 16.40 -19.28 -13.25
C ARG A 76 17.77 -18.63 -13.47
N ARG A 77 18.18 -17.80 -12.52
CA ARG A 77 19.46 -17.07 -12.57
C ARG A 77 20.60 -18.09 -12.65
N GLU A 78 21.60 -17.79 -13.46
CA GLU A 78 22.71 -18.72 -13.74
C GLU A 78 23.65 -18.80 -12.53
N ALA A 79 23.97 -17.64 -11.94
CA ALA A 79 24.72 -17.54 -10.70
C ALA A 79 23.79 -17.31 -9.50
N VAL A 80 23.89 -18.18 -8.50
CA VAL A 80 23.24 -18.01 -7.19
C VAL A 80 24.33 -18.04 -6.13
N MET A 81 24.38 -17.02 -5.26
CA MET A 81 25.37 -16.90 -4.17
C MET A 81 24.67 -16.36 -2.91
N SER A 82 25.23 -16.64 -1.74
CA SER A 82 24.84 -16.04 -0.46
C SER A 82 25.68 -14.80 -0.14
N ILE A 83 25.13 -13.84 0.60
CA ILE A 83 25.92 -12.74 1.20
C ILE A 83 27.05 -13.25 2.11
N VAL A 84 26.89 -14.45 2.68
CA VAL A 84 27.92 -15.16 3.47
C VAL A 84 29.15 -15.50 2.63
N ASP A 85 28.99 -15.83 1.35
CA ASP A 85 30.09 -16.21 0.44
C ASP A 85 31.05 -15.03 0.16
N PHE A 86 30.59 -13.79 0.44
CA PHE A 86 31.38 -12.56 0.33
C PHE A 86 32.01 -12.12 1.67
N GLY A 87 31.78 -12.88 2.75
CA GLY A 87 32.23 -12.57 4.11
C GLY A 87 31.22 -11.80 4.95
N GLY A 88 29.93 -11.87 4.64
CA GLY A 88 28.87 -11.20 5.41
C GLY A 88 28.66 -11.81 6.80
N VAL A 89 28.32 -10.96 7.77
CA VAL A 89 28.09 -11.33 9.17
C VAL A 89 26.68 -10.87 9.59
N GLY A 90 25.81 -11.84 9.89
CA GLY A 90 24.39 -11.63 10.23
C GLY A 90 24.12 -11.48 11.73
N ASP A 91 25.00 -10.80 12.47
CA ASP A 91 24.95 -10.67 13.94
C ASP A 91 24.05 -9.53 14.46
N GLY A 92 23.64 -8.61 13.59
CA GLY A 92 22.87 -7.41 13.93
C GLY A 92 23.70 -6.24 14.45
N VAL A 93 25.03 -6.28 14.28
CA VAL A 93 25.98 -5.25 14.76
C VAL A 93 27.04 -4.90 13.69
N THR A 94 27.56 -5.90 12.98
CA THR A 94 28.61 -5.74 11.97
C THR A 94 28.05 -5.07 10.72
N SER A 95 28.68 -3.97 10.28
CA SER A 95 28.33 -3.30 9.01
C SER A 95 28.75 -4.18 7.82
N ASN A 96 27.75 -4.61 7.05
CA ASN A 96 27.87 -5.39 5.82
C ASN A 96 27.92 -4.49 4.58
N THR A 97 28.00 -3.16 4.73
CA THR A 97 27.83 -2.18 3.63
C THR A 97 28.76 -2.44 2.44
N GLU A 98 30.06 -2.67 2.68
CA GLU A 98 30.99 -3.02 1.59
C GLU A 98 30.88 -4.48 1.15
N ILE A 99 30.31 -5.36 1.97
CA ILE A 99 30.03 -6.75 1.58
C ILE A 99 28.88 -6.79 0.55
N PHE A 100 27.77 -6.08 0.79
CA PHE A 100 26.69 -5.93 -0.17
C PHE A 100 27.18 -5.27 -1.48
N ARG A 101 27.91 -4.14 -1.38
CA ARG A 101 28.48 -3.45 -2.56
C ARG A 101 29.43 -4.33 -3.37
N ARG A 102 30.24 -5.16 -2.70
CA ARG A 102 31.12 -6.16 -3.34
C ARG A 102 30.34 -7.32 -3.97
N ALA A 103 29.31 -7.81 -3.29
CA ALA A 103 28.44 -8.88 -3.77
C ALA A 103 27.74 -8.48 -5.06
N ILE A 104 27.07 -7.31 -5.10
CA ILE A 104 26.39 -6.83 -6.31
C ILE A 104 27.39 -6.67 -7.48
N ARG A 105 28.55 -6.04 -7.25
CA ARG A 105 29.60 -5.88 -8.27
C ARG A 105 30.17 -7.22 -8.78
N TYR A 106 30.18 -8.26 -7.94
CA TYR A 106 30.53 -9.61 -8.37
C TYR A 106 29.42 -10.25 -9.21
N MET A 107 28.16 -10.03 -8.85
CA MET A 107 26.97 -10.65 -9.45
C MET A 107 26.52 -9.99 -10.76
N GLU A 108 26.84 -8.71 -10.96
CA GLU A 108 26.66 -7.95 -12.20
C GLU A 108 27.30 -8.63 -13.43
N ARG A 109 28.44 -9.31 -13.25
CA ARG A 109 29.21 -9.98 -14.32
C ARG A 109 28.52 -11.22 -14.92
N PHE A 110 27.30 -11.52 -14.45
CA PHE A 110 26.40 -12.53 -14.99
C PHE A 110 25.13 -11.92 -15.63
N GLY A 111 25.02 -10.59 -15.72
CA GLY A 111 23.84 -9.90 -16.28
C GLY A 111 23.46 -10.42 -17.67
N ASP A 112 24.45 -10.61 -18.56
CA ASP A 112 24.27 -11.16 -19.92
C ASP A 112 24.35 -12.69 -19.98
N LYS A 113 24.47 -13.37 -18.83
CA LYS A 113 24.63 -14.82 -18.67
C LYS A 113 23.51 -15.36 -17.76
N GLY A 114 22.27 -15.31 -18.24
CA GLY A 114 21.08 -15.72 -17.49
C GLY A 114 20.71 -14.85 -16.27
N GLY A 115 21.56 -13.91 -15.86
CA GLY A 115 21.38 -13.10 -14.66
C GLY A 115 21.83 -13.81 -13.38
N SER A 116 21.70 -13.12 -12.25
CA SER A 116 22.24 -13.53 -10.95
C SER A 116 21.27 -13.35 -9.78
N GLN A 117 21.44 -14.14 -8.72
CA GLN A 117 20.65 -14.09 -7.50
C GLN A 117 21.53 -14.05 -6.25
N LEU A 118 21.33 -13.03 -5.40
CA LEU A 118 21.96 -12.93 -4.09
C LEU A 118 20.95 -13.33 -3.01
N ASN A 119 21.25 -14.40 -2.28
CA ASN A 119 20.52 -14.81 -1.09
C ASN A 119 21.04 -14.05 0.14
N VAL A 120 20.12 -13.56 0.96
CA VAL A 120 20.37 -13.07 2.30
C VAL A 120 19.72 -14.08 3.26
N PRO A 121 20.51 -14.93 3.94
CA PRO A 121 19.97 -16.01 4.75
C PRO A 121 19.50 -15.51 6.13
N ARG A 122 18.92 -16.40 6.93
CA ARG A 122 18.50 -16.12 8.31
C ARG A 122 19.62 -15.43 9.11
N GLY A 123 19.33 -14.28 9.69
CA GLY A 123 20.31 -13.41 10.35
C GLY A 123 19.90 -11.95 10.35
N ARG A 124 20.68 -11.11 11.01
CA ARG A 124 20.47 -9.65 11.14
C ARG A 124 21.62 -8.91 10.45
N TRP A 125 21.36 -8.27 9.31
CA TRP A 125 22.37 -7.79 8.38
C TRP A 125 22.38 -6.26 8.36
N VAL A 126 23.15 -5.63 9.25
CA VAL A 126 23.31 -4.16 9.28
C VAL A 126 24.03 -3.70 8.02
N THR A 127 23.47 -2.73 7.32
CA THR A 127 24.06 -2.12 6.12
C THR A 127 23.54 -0.69 5.96
N GLY A 128 24.36 0.22 5.46
CA GLY A 128 23.89 1.41 4.77
C GLY A 128 23.63 1.12 3.30
N SER A 129 23.61 2.17 2.48
CA SER A 129 23.04 2.10 1.14
C SER A 129 23.85 1.26 0.16
N PHE A 130 23.16 0.44 -0.63
CA PHE A 130 23.73 -0.30 -1.74
C PHE A 130 22.83 -0.27 -2.98
N ASN A 131 23.46 -0.21 -4.16
CA ASN A 131 22.76 -0.22 -5.44
C ASN A 131 22.60 -1.66 -5.94
N LEU A 132 21.46 -1.95 -6.58
CA LEU A 132 21.22 -3.19 -7.33
C LEU A 132 21.77 -3.09 -8.77
N THR A 133 21.68 -4.19 -9.52
CA THR A 133 22.10 -4.28 -10.94
C THR A 133 21.01 -4.97 -11.78
N SER A 134 21.19 -5.02 -13.11
CA SER A 134 20.23 -5.59 -14.06
C SER A 134 20.27 -7.12 -14.12
N ASN A 135 19.17 -7.74 -14.58
CA ASN A 135 18.94 -9.19 -14.61
C ASN A 135 19.19 -9.87 -13.25
N PHE A 136 18.82 -9.18 -12.17
CA PHE A 136 19.18 -9.53 -10.80
C PHE A 136 17.99 -10.02 -9.95
N THR A 137 18.28 -10.83 -8.93
CA THR A 137 17.33 -11.22 -7.88
C THR A 137 17.95 -10.99 -6.50
N LEU A 138 17.36 -10.13 -5.68
CA LEU A 138 17.60 -10.12 -4.24
C LEU A 138 16.60 -11.07 -3.57
N PHE A 139 17.09 -12.07 -2.85
CA PHE A 139 16.25 -13.09 -2.19
C PHE A 139 16.50 -13.11 -0.68
N LEU A 140 15.48 -12.85 0.13
CA LEU A 140 15.59 -12.92 1.60
C LEU A 140 14.92 -14.20 2.13
N GLU A 141 15.66 -15.01 2.87
CA GLU A 141 15.17 -16.25 3.47
C GLU A 141 14.29 -16.00 4.72
N GLU A 142 13.60 -17.04 5.20
CA GLU A 142 12.76 -16.97 6.40
C GLU A 142 13.58 -16.60 7.66
N GLY A 143 13.33 -15.40 8.21
CA GLY A 143 14.08 -14.85 9.34
C GLY A 143 15.36 -14.11 8.95
N ALA A 144 15.56 -13.80 7.67
CA ALA A 144 16.53 -12.79 7.23
C ALA A 144 15.99 -11.39 7.53
N VAL A 145 16.81 -10.52 8.15
CA VAL A 145 16.46 -9.13 8.45
C VAL A 145 17.59 -8.22 7.97
N ILE A 146 17.39 -7.49 6.88
CA ILE A 146 18.26 -6.38 6.48
C ILE A 146 17.96 -5.20 7.40
N LEU A 147 19.00 -4.54 7.92
CA LEU A 147 18.90 -3.49 8.94
C LEU A 147 19.55 -2.19 8.46
N GLY A 148 18.77 -1.11 8.43
CA GLY A 148 19.22 0.23 8.04
C GLY A 148 20.21 0.83 9.03
N SER A 149 21.45 1.04 8.57
CA SER A 149 22.55 1.56 9.38
C SER A 149 22.20 2.88 10.07
N GLN A 150 22.66 3.01 11.32
CA GLN A 150 22.45 4.19 12.17
C GLN A 150 23.63 5.19 12.09
N ASP A 151 24.57 5.03 11.15
CA ASP A 151 25.46 6.12 10.73
C ASP A 151 24.94 6.72 9.43
N SER A 152 24.49 7.98 9.48
CA SER A 152 24.00 8.74 8.32
C SER A 152 25.06 8.91 7.21
N LYS A 153 26.35 8.64 7.48
CA LYS A 153 27.42 8.63 6.46
C LYS A 153 27.39 7.40 5.56
N GLU A 154 26.84 6.28 6.00
CA GLU A 154 26.69 5.10 5.14
C GLU A 154 25.53 5.26 4.13
N TRP A 155 24.73 6.33 4.28
CA TRP A 155 23.67 6.78 3.38
C TRP A 155 24.14 8.06 2.64
N PRO A 156 24.99 7.98 1.61
CA PRO A 156 25.58 9.16 0.98
C PRO A 156 24.51 10.09 0.37
N VAL A 157 24.82 11.39 0.37
CA VAL A 157 23.95 12.40 -0.24
C VAL A 157 24.09 12.36 -1.76
N ILE A 158 22.96 12.38 -2.45
CA ILE A 158 22.82 12.44 -3.90
C ILE A 158 21.94 13.61 -4.30
N GLU A 159 21.95 13.92 -5.60
CA GLU A 159 21.08 14.94 -6.18
C GLU A 159 19.58 14.64 -5.96
N PRO A 160 18.74 15.68 -5.93
CA PRO A 160 17.30 15.52 -5.87
C PRO A 160 16.75 14.91 -7.17
N LEU A 161 15.51 14.43 -7.10
CA LEU A 161 14.80 13.94 -8.28
C LEU A 161 14.60 15.10 -9.28
N PRO A 162 14.90 14.94 -10.58
CA PRO A 162 14.73 15.99 -11.58
C PRO A 162 13.31 16.56 -11.66
N SER A 163 12.29 15.74 -11.38
CA SER A 163 10.88 16.17 -11.32
C SER A 163 10.49 16.88 -10.01
N TYR A 164 11.40 17.09 -9.06
CA TYR A 164 11.19 17.80 -7.80
C TYR A 164 12.10 19.03 -7.61
N GLY A 165 13.21 19.13 -8.35
CA GLY A 165 14.17 20.24 -8.31
C GLY A 165 15.03 20.34 -7.06
N ARG A 166 14.50 19.92 -5.90
CA ARG A 166 15.18 19.87 -4.60
C ARG A 166 14.75 18.66 -3.77
N GLY A 167 15.43 18.45 -2.66
CA GLY A 167 14.97 17.55 -1.61
C GLY A 167 13.58 17.93 -1.10
N ARG A 168 12.70 16.93 -0.96
CA ARG A 168 11.29 17.11 -0.58
C ARG A 168 11.11 17.80 0.78
N GLU A 169 12.07 17.60 1.68
CA GLU A 169 12.05 18.07 3.08
C GLU A 169 12.99 19.24 3.37
N ARG A 170 14.06 19.35 2.58
CA ARG A 170 15.19 20.27 2.78
C ARG A 170 15.76 20.70 1.44
N LEU A 171 16.23 21.95 1.37
CA LEU A 171 16.91 22.50 0.19
C LEU A 171 18.18 21.71 -0.14
N GLY A 172 18.52 21.61 -1.42
CA GLY A 172 19.66 20.83 -1.90
C GLY A 172 19.37 19.33 -2.01
N GLY A 173 20.42 18.51 -1.85
CA GLY A 173 20.37 17.06 -2.03
C GLY A 173 19.63 16.27 -0.94
N ARG A 174 19.52 14.96 -1.18
CA ARG A 174 18.84 13.96 -0.34
C ARG A 174 19.79 12.81 -0.02
N HIS A 175 19.60 12.13 1.10
CA HIS A 175 20.25 10.84 1.33
C HIS A 175 19.71 9.82 0.30
N ILE A 176 20.59 9.02 -0.30
CA ILE A 176 20.19 7.87 -1.13
C ILE A 176 19.44 6.83 -0.28
N SER A 177 18.58 6.05 -0.90
CA SER A 177 17.80 4.98 -0.26
C SER A 177 18.67 3.84 0.29
N LEU A 178 18.13 3.00 1.20
CA LEU A 178 18.86 1.84 1.73
C LEU A 178 19.15 0.82 0.62
N ILE A 179 18.11 0.46 -0.13
CA ILE A 179 18.21 -0.31 -1.35
C ILE A 179 17.85 0.63 -2.50
N HIS A 180 18.78 0.80 -3.44
CA HIS A 180 18.61 1.74 -4.56
C HIS A 180 18.91 1.05 -5.90
N GLY A 181 18.48 1.67 -7.00
CA GLY A 181 18.86 1.28 -8.36
C GLY A 181 18.43 2.34 -9.35
N ASP A 182 19.22 2.56 -10.41
CA ASP A 182 18.86 3.46 -11.50
C ASP A 182 19.11 2.78 -12.85
N GLY A 183 18.20 2.98 -13.82
CA GLY A 183 18.30 2.41 -15.16
C GLY A 183 18.27 0.88 -15.25
N LEU A 184 17.68 0.18 -14.27
CA LEU A 184 17.76 -1.27 -14.17
C LEU A 184 16.71 -2.03 -15.01
N THR A 185 17.06 -3.24 -15.41
CA THR A 185 16.24 -4.13 -16.25
C THR A 185 16.01 -5.47 -15.55
N ASN A 186 14.77 -5.99 -15.56
CA ASN A 186 14.41 -7.35 -15.10
C ASN A 186 14.85 -7.66 -13.65
N VAL A 187 14.53 -6.75 -12.71
CA VAL A 187 14.90 -6.85 -11.28
C VAL A 187 13.81 -7.56 -10.48
N VAL A 188 14.20 -8.49 -9.62
CA VAL A 188 13.32 -9.16 -8.67
C VAL A 188 13.82 -8.93 -7.23
N ILE A 189 12.93 -8.55 -6.32
CA ILE A 189 13.21 -8.39 -4.88
C ILE A 189 12.15 -9.21 -4.14
N THR A 190 12.52 -10.38 -3.63
CA THR A 190 11.55 -11.34 -3.09
C THR A 190 12.13 -12.20 -1.96
N GLY A 191 11.35 -13.15 -1.43
CA GLY A 191 11.78 -13.98 -0.34
C GLY A 191 10.71 -14.90 0.24
N GLN A 192 11.02 -15.43 1.43
CA GLN A 192 10.14 -16.24 2.26
C GLN A 192 9.65 -15.41 3.46
N ASN A 193 9.01 -14.27 3.17
CA ASN A 193 8.70 -13.23 4.16
C ASN A 193 9.91 -12.74 4.97
N GLY A 194 11.06 -12.61 4.31
CA GLY A 194 12.21 -11.90 4.86
C GLY A 194 11.89 -10.42 5.10
N THR A 195 12.65 -9.78 5.99
CA THR A 195 12.38 -8.42 6.47
C THR A 195 13.44 -7.42 6.00
N ILE A 196 13.01 -6.22 5.63
CA ILE A 196 13.86 -5.03 5.43
C ILE A 196 13.39 -3.99 6.45
N ASP A 197 14.20 -3.74 7.48
CA ASP A 197 13.92 -2.81 8.58
C ASP A 197 14.80 -1.57 8.46
N GLY A 198 14.21 -0.44 8.11
CA GLY A 198 14.92 0.83 7.90
C GLY A 198 15.47 1.47 9.17
N GLN A 199 15.11 0.96 10.36
CA GLN A 199 15.47 1.53 11.66
C GLN A 199 15.24 3.06 11.73
N GLY A 200 14.11 3.52 11.19
CA GLY A 200 13.82 4.93 10.91
C GLY A 200 13.85 5.90 12.09
N LYS A 201 13.89 5.42 13.34
CA LYS A 201 13.79 6.27 14.55
C LYS A 201 14.80 7.41 14.58
N MET A 202 16.07 7.17 14.25
CA MET A 202 17.09 8.22 14.15
C MET A 202 16.64 9.36 13.22
N TRP A 203 16.11 9.01 12.05
CA TRP A 203 15.67 9.95 11.03
C TRP A 203 14.40 10.71 11.45
N TRP A 204 13.47 10.03 12.12
CA TRP A 204 12.25 10.66 12.68
C TRP A 204 12.57 11.62 13.83
N ASP A 205 13.52 11.27 14.71
CA ASP A 205 14.00 12.14 15.78
C ASP A 205 14.64 13.42 15.19
N LEU A 206 15.45 13.29 14.14
CA LEU A 206 16.03 14.44 13.42
C LEU A 206 14.98 15.30 12.71
N TRP A 207 13.88 14.71 12.21
CA TRP A 207 12.76 15.47 11.63
C TRP A 207 12.00 16.26 12.71
N TRP A 208 11.58 15.61 13.81
CA TRP A 208 10.81 16.27 14.86
C TRP A 208 11.61 17.33 15.63
N ASN A 209 12.90 17.09 15.87
CA ASN A 209 13.82 18.10 16.42
C ASN A 209 14.21 19.18 15.38
N ARG A 210 13.77 19.05 14.12
CA ARG A 210 14.04 19.92 12.96
C ARG A 210 15.50 19.97 12.52
N THR A 211 16.37 19.12 13.07
CA THR A 211 17.83 19.09 12.85
C THR A 211 18.29 18.35 11.58
N LEU A 212 17.38 17.82 10.76
CA LEU A 212 17.74 17.30 9.43
C LEU A 212 18.41 18.37 8.56
N VAL A 213 19.60 18.05 8.04
CA VAL A 213 20.36 18.88 7.09
C VAL A 213 19.90 18.62 5.65
N HIS A 214 19.75 17.34 5.28
CA HIS A 214 19.29 16.89 3.97
C HIS A 214 17.95 16.16 4.09
N THR A 215 17.30 15.94 2.94
CA THR A 215 16.08 15.09 2.87
C THR A 215 16.44 13.63 3.17
N ARG A 216 15.60 12.94 3.93
CA ARG A 216 15.75 11.53 4.31
C ARG A 216 15.69 10.61 3.10
N GLY A 217 16.42 9.48 3.16
CA GLY A 217 16.40 8.46 2.11
C GLY A 217 15.19 7.53 2.22
N HIS A 218 14.78 6.93 1.10
CA HIS A 218 13.70 5.94 1.09
C HIS A 218 14.19 4.56 1.58
N LEU A 219 13.30 3.64 1.92
CA LEU A 219 13.73 2.28 2.28
C LEU A 219 14.09 1.43 1.04
N LEU A 220 13.27 1.51 -0.01
CA LEU A 220 13.59 1.01 -1.36
C LEU A 220 13.21 2.06 -2.40
N GLU A 221 14.13 2.36 -3.31
CA GLU A 221 13.88 3.18 -4.49
C GLU A 221 14.42 2.51 -5.74
N LEU A 222 13.66 2.61 -6.84
CA LEU A 222 14.11 2.22 -8.17
C LEU A 222 13.81 3.37 -9.13
N MET A 223 14.84 3.91 -9.77
CA MET A 223 14.80 5.02 -10.72
C MET A 223 14.92 4.50 -12.16
N ASN A 224 14.18 5.08 -13.11
CA ASN A 224 14.24 4.81 -14.55
C ASN A 224 14.22 3.32 -14.96
N SER A 225 13.71 2.43 -14.09
CA SER A 225 13.91 0.97 -14.19
C SER A 225 12.69 0.28 -14.81
N HIS A 226 12.88 -0.85 -15.50
CA HIS A 226 11.80 -1.58 -16.13
C HIS A 226 11.80 -3.09 -15.86
N ASN A 227 10.60 -3.69 -15.90
CA ASN A 227 10.35 -5.09 -15.55
C ASN A 227 10.77 -5.40 -14.10
N VAL A 228 10.04 -4.83 -13.15
CA VAL A 228 10.32 -4.93 -11.71
C VAL A 228 9.28 -5.82 -11.03
N LEU A 229 9.73 -6.75 -10.18
CA LEU A 229 8.87 -7.52 -9.27
C LEU A 229 9.38 -7.37 -7.82
N ILE A 230 8.53 -6.88 -6.93
CA ILE A 230 8.75 -6.84 -5.49
C ILE A 230 7.66 -7.70 -4.83
N SER A 231 8.00 -8.80 -4.15
CA SER A 231 6.96 -9.66 -3.56
C SER A 231 7.35 -10.52 -2.38
N ASN A 232 6.40 -10.83 -1.49
CA ASN A 232 6.53 -11.76 -0.37
C ASN A 232 7.59 -11.35 0.67
N LEU A 233 7.58 -10.08 1.09
CA LEU A 233 8.51 -9.51 2.07
C LEU A 233 7.78 -8.62 3.09
N THR A 234 8.42 -8.42 4.24
CA THR A 234 8.04 -7.43 5.25
C THR A 234 8.97 -6.22 5.19
N PHE A 235 8.41 -5.00 5.17
CA PHE A 235 9.14 -3.74 5.27
C PHE A 235 8.77 -3.06 6.59
N LEU A 236 9.78 -2.68 7.40
CA LEU A 236 9.58 -2.05 8.70
C LEU A 236 10.28 -0.69 8.79
N ASN A 237 9.71 0.22 9.58
CA ASN A 237 10.37 1.43 10.10
C ASN A 237 11.11 2.25 9.03
N SER A 238 10.48 2.55 7.90
CA SER A 238 11.11 3.32 6.82
C SER A 238 11.60 4.69 7.32
N PRO A 239 12.81 5.16 6.92
CA PRO A 239 13.25 6.51 7.25
C PRO A 239 12.35 7.59 6.67
N PHE A 240 11.79 7.38 5.48
CA PHE A 240 10.91 8.28 4.72
C PHE A 240 9.90 7.41 3.93
N TRP A 241 9.52 7.73 2.69
CA TRP A 241 8.70 6.85 1.85
C TRP A 241 9.33 5.45 1.70
N THR A 242 8.52 4.41 1.60
CA THR A 242 8.96 3.03 1.85
C THR A 242 9.34 2.30 0.56
N ILE A 243 8.48 2.31 -0.46
CA ILE A 243 8.74 1.66 -1.76
C ILE A 243 8.45 2.66 -2.88
N HIS A 244 9.50 3.26 -3.43
CA HIS A 244 9.44 4.37 -4.40
C HIS A 244 9.95 3.96 -5.80
N PRO A 245 9.10 3.36 -6.66
CA PRO A 245 9.39 3.23 -8.09
C PRO A 245 9.13 4.57 -8.80
N VAL A 246 10.19 5.20 -9.29
CA VAL A 246 10.15 6.52 -9.95
C VAL A 246 10.68 6.47 -11.38
N TYR A 247 9.93 7.03 -12.33
CA TYR A 247 10.16 6.89 -13.77
C TYR A 247 10.20 5.43 -14.27
N CYS A 248 9.58 4.51 -13.53
CA CYS A 248 9.63 3.08 -13.81
C CYS A 248 8.56 2.63 -14.80
N SER A 249 8.75 1.45 -15.39
CA SER A 249 7.72 0.81 -16.22
C SER A 249 7.59 -0.71 -16.02
N ASN A 250 6.36 -1.23 -16.10
CA ASN A 250 6.04 -2.63 -15.83
C ASN A 250 6.53 -3.08 -14.44
N VAL A 251 5.86 -2.57 -13.40
CA VAL A 251 6.21 -2.79 -11.99
C VAL A 251 5.09 -3.58 -11.32
N VAL A 252 5.43 -4.69 -10.65
CA VAL A 252 4.50 -5.47 -9.83
C VAL A 252 4.97 -5.48 -8.37
N ILE A 253 4.06 -5.13 -7.46
CA ILE A 253 4.29 -5.17 -6.01
C ILE A 253 3.18 -6.04 -5.39
N LYS A 254 3.54 -7.18 -4.79
CA LYS A 254 2.55 -8.21 -4.38
C LYS A 254 2.88 -8.91 -3.07
N GLY A 255 1.89 -9.11 -2.19
CA GLY A 255 2.07 -9.95 -1.01
C GLY A 255 2.98 -9.29 0.03
N MET A 256 2.78 -7.99 0.27
CA MET A 256 3.65 -7.18 1.13
C MET A 256 3.03 -6.98 2.51
N THR A 257 3.87 -6.96 3.54
CA THR A 257 3.54 -6.37 4.84
C THR A 257 4.41 -5.13 5.03
N ILE A 258 3.81 -3.96 5.24
CA ILE A 258 4.54 -2.68 5.39
C ILE A 258 4.09 -2.03 6.69
N LEU A 259 4.99 -1.85 7.65
CA LEU A 259 4.66 -1.34 8.99
C LEU A 259 5.61 -0.23 9.43
N ALA A 260 5.06 0.95 9.71
CA ALA A 260 5.73 2.00 10.46
C ALA A 260 4.83 2.46 11.63
N PRO A 261 5.40 3.02 12.71
CA PRO A 261 4.59 3.62 13.78
C PRO A 261 3.62 4.66 13.20
N LEU A 262 2.38 4.66 13.67
CA LEU A 262 1.29 5.50 13.13
C LEU A 262 1.46 7.02 13.35
N ASN A 263 2.59 7.43 13.95
CA ASN A 263 3.05 8.81 14.12
C ASN A 263 4.43 9.07 13.49
N ALA A 264 4.96 8.13 12.71
CA ALA A 264 6.21 8.29 11.98
C ALA A 264 6.01 9.27 10.80
N PRO A 265 6.84 10.32 10.67
CA PRO A 265 6.62 11.38 9.68
C PRO A 265 6.92 10.89 8.26
N ASN A 266 5.95 10.96 7.34
CA ASN A 266 6.13 10.72 5.90
C ASN A 266 6.69 9.33 5.59
N THR A 267 6.07 8.31 6.17
CA THR A 267 6.39 6.91 5.91
C THR A 267 5.49 6.28 4.85
N ASP A 268 5.18 7.03 3.79
CA ASP A 268 4.31 6.61 2.69
C ASP A 268 4.63 5.14 2.27
N GLY A 269 3.59 4.32 2.09
CA GLY A 269 3.77 2.86 1.98
C GLY A 269 4.31 2.42 0.62
N ILE A 270 3.66 2.85 -0.46
CA ILE A 270 4.09 2.59 -1.85
C ILE A 270 3.81 3.82 -2.70
N ASP A 271 4.81 4.27 -3.46
CA ASP A 271 4.82 5.59 -4.09
C ASP A 271 5.14 5.51 -5.60
N PRO A 272 4.15 5.17 -6.46
CA PRO A 272 4.35 5.22 -7.91
C PRO A 272 4.48 6.66 -8.40
N ASP A 273 5.70 7.10 -8.67
CA ASP A 273 6.01 8.46 -9.15
C ASP A 273 6.40 8.45 -10.63
N SER A 274 5.69 9.22 -11.47
CA SER A 274 5.94 9.34 -12.92
C SER A 274 6.13 7.98 -13.64
N SER A 275 5.40 6.93 -13.19
CA SER A 275 5.66 5.52 -13.54
C SER A 275 4.46 4.89 -14.27
N THR A 276 4.72 3.98 -15.21
CA THR A 276 3.70 3.47 -16.15
C THR A 276 3.54 1.95 -16.14
N ASN A 277 2.30 1.47 -16.17
CA ASN A 277 1.93 0.05 -16.02
C ASN A 277 2.42 -0.51 -14.66
N VAL A 278 1.85 0.01 -13.57
CA VAL A 278 2.17 -0.39 -12.19
C VAL A 278 0.99 -1.17 -11.61
N CYS A 279 1.24 -2.31 -10.96
CA CYS A 279 0.19 -3.16 -10.39
C CYS A 279 0.56 -3.57 -8.96
N ILE A 280 -0.18 -3.04 -7.99
CA ILE A 280 0.00 -3.23 -6.55
C ILE A 280 -1.17 -4.08 -6.04
N GLU A 281 -0.90 -5.23 -5.42
CA GLU A 281 -1.96 -6.07 -4.85
C GLU A 281 -1.59 -6.89 -3.61
N ASP A 282 -2.60 -7.34 -2.88
CA ASP A 282 -2.47 -8.29 -1.76
C ASP A 282 -1.48 -7.78 -0.68
N CYS A 283 -1.65 -6.53 -0.25
CA CYS A 283 -0.75 -5.87 0.71
C CYS A 283 -1.47 -5.47 2.01
N TYR A 284 -0.78 -5.61 3.13
CA TYR A 284 -1.16 -5.04 4.42
C TYR A 284 -0.23 -3.86 4.76
N ILE A 285 -0.80 -2.70 5.09
CA ILE A 285 -0.01 -1.46 5.30
C ILE A 285 -0.48 -0.71 6.56
N GLU A 286 0.45 -0.43 7.47
CA GLU A 286 0.28 0.51 8.58
C GLU A 286 1.33 1.62 8.46
N SER A 287 0.90 2.88 8.46
CA SER A 287 1.80 4.03 8.23
C SER A 287 1.35 5.29 8.98
N GLY A 288 2.32 6.16 9.27
CA GLY A 288 2.09 7.54 9.70
C GLY A 288 1.86 8.53 8.55
N ASP A 289 1.80 8.08 7.29
CA ASP A 289 1.38 8.87 6.11
C ASP A 289 0.51 8.00 5.15
N ASP A 290 0.35 8.38 3.88
CA ASP A 290 -0.51 7.65 2.92
C ASP A 290 -0.10 6.17 2.73
N LEU A 291 -1.06 5.23 2.63
CA LEU A 291 -0.72 3.79 2.44
C LEU A 291 -0.19 3.51 1.04
N VAL A 292 -0.78 4.16 0.03
CA VAL A 292 -0.30 4.20 -1.35
C VAL A 292 -0.50 5.63 -1.86
N ALA A 293 0.53 6.24 -2.44
CA ALA A 293 0.48 7.61 -2.95
C ALA A 293 0.94 7.68 -4.41
N VAL A 294 0.00 7.89 -5.34
CA VAL A 294 0.33 8.05 -6.77
C VAL A 294 0.78 9.49 -7.03
N LYS A 295 2.01 9.65 -7.52
CA LYS A 295 2.69 10.94 -7.74
C LYS A 295 3.22 11.05 -9.18
N SER A 296 3.67 12.23 -9.59
CA SER A 296 4.40 12.50 -10.85
C SER A 296 5.15 13.84 -10.82
N GLY A 297 5.92 14.09 -9.76
CA GLY A 297 6.71 15.32 -9.61
C GLY A 297 5.93 16.59 -9.24
N TRP A 298 6.68 17.67 -9.03
CA TRP A 298 6.28 18.86 -8.28
C TRP A 298 6.46 20.15 -9.10
N ASP A 299 5.36 20.89 -9.26
CA ASP A 299 5.27 22.20 -9.92
C ASP A 299 6.06 22.27 -11.25
N GLN A 300 6.86 23.32 -11.46
CA GLN A 300 7.61 23.53 -12.69
C GLN A 300 8.58 22.39 -13.02
N TYR A 301 9.07 21.64 -12.02
CA TYR A 301 9.97 20.51 -12.25
C TYR A 301 9.22 19.27 -12.76
N GLY A 302 8.03 18.98 -12.21
CA GLY A 302 7.18 17.91 -12.72
C GLY A 302 6.64 18.22 -14.13
N ILE A 303 6.23 19.47 -14.36
CA ILE A 303 5.80 19.97 -15.68
C ILE A 303 6.94 19.81 -16.71
N ASN A 304 8.14 20.30 -16.39
CA ASN A 304 9.30 20.23 -17.29
C ASN A 304 9.81 18.79 -17.52
N MET A 305 9.66 17.89 -16.54
CA MET A 305 10.01 16.47 -16.72
C MET A 305 8.99 15.75 -17.62
N ALA A 306 7.73 16.21 -17.67
CA ALA A 306 6.67 15.74 -18.57
C ALA A 306 6.44 14.21 -18.60
N ARG A 307 6.69 13.53 -17.47
CA ARG A 307 6.47 12.08 -17.30
C ARG A 307 5.26 11.83 -16.39
N PRO A 308 4.12 11.36 -16.92
CA PRO A 308 2.96 11.04 -16.10
C PRO A 308 3.10 9.69 -15.37
N SER A 309 2.39 9.55 -14.25
CA SER A 309 2.07 8.23 -13.69
C SER A 309 0.82 7.70 -14.39
N SER A 310 0.88 6.51 -15.01
CA SER A 310 -0.21 6.04 -15.86
C SER A 310 -0.44 4.53 -15.90
N ASN A 311 -1.70 4.12 -16.12
CA ASN A 311 -2.13 2.72 -16.14
C ASN A 311 -1.76 1.99 -14.84
N ILE A 312 -2.30 2.46 -13.72
CA ILE A 312 -1.94 1.97 -12.37
C ILE A 312 -3.13 1.22 -11.77
N ILE A 313 -2.90 0.02 -11.24
CA ILE A 313 -3.89 -0.77 -10.51
C ILE A 313 -3.42 -0.93 -9.07
N VAL A 314 -4.30 -0.63 -8.12
CA VAL A 314 -4.08 -0.79 -6.68
C VAL A 314 -5.26 -1.56 -6.10
N ARG A 315 -5.03 -2.74 -5.51
CA ARG A 315 -6.16 -3.59 -5.10
C ARG A 315 -5.91 -4.59 -3.99
N ARG A 316 -6.99 -5.03 -3.33
CA ARG A 316 -6.90 -5.99 -2.20
C ARG A 316 -5.85 -5.52 -1.17
N ILE A 317 -5.83 -4.21 -0.95
CA ILE A 317 -5.01 -3.54 0.05
C ILE A 317 -5.86 -3.35 1.29
N SER A 318 -5.29 -3.64 2.45
CA SER A 318 -5.91 -3.34 3.73
C SER A 318 -4.92 -2.65 4.68
N GLY A 319 -5.42 -1.75 5.53
CA GLY A 319 -4.51 -0.96 6.34
C GLY A 319 -5.10 0.23 7.07
N THR A 320 -4.23 0.95 7.77
CA THR A 320 -4.56 2.04 8.71
C THR A 320 -3.52 3.16 8.67
N THR A 321 -4.00 4.40 8.54
CA THR A 321 -3.20 5.65 8.58
C THR A 321 -3.99 6.77 9.28
N PRO A 322 -3.86 6.93 10.61
CA PRO A 322 -4.66 7.89 11.39
C PRO A 322 -4.41 9.37 11.07
N THR A 323 -3.38 9.65 10.29
CA THR A 323 -2.90 10.98 9.88
C THR A 323 -3.28 11.34 8.45
N CYS A 324 -3.27 10.37 7.53
CA CYS A 324 -3.36 10.59 6.08
C CYS A 324 -4.35 9.63 5.38
N SER A 325 -4.08 9.21 4.15
CA SER A 325 -5.05 8.62 3.22
C SER A 325 -4.81 7.14 2.93
N GLY A 326 -5.86 6.33 2.91
CA GLY A 326 -5.81 4.94 2.45
C GLY A 326 -5.26 4.80 1.02
N VAL A 327 -5.66 5.70 0.12
CA VAL A 327 -4.91 5.98 -1.13
C VAL A 327 -4.88 7.50 -1.37
N GLY A 328 -3.69 8.05 -1.60
CA GLY A 328 -3.46 9.41 -2.06
C GLY A 328 -3.21 9.45 -3.57
N ILE A 329 -3.71 10.51 -4.23
CA ILE A 329 -3.38 10.85 -5.62
C ILE A 329 -2.96 12.33 -5.65
N GLY A 330 -1.73 12.58 -6.10
CA GLY A 330 -1.00 13.83 -5.84
C GLY A 330 -0.27 13.81 -4.48
N SER A 331 0.13 14.95 -3.92
CA SER A 331 -0.09 16.33 -4.38
C SER A 331 0.88 16.76 -5.46
N GLU A 332 1.96 16.01 -5.58
CA GLU A 332 3.00 16.07 -6.57
C GLU A 332 2.47 15.28 -7.78
N MET A 333 1.73 15.96 -8.67
CA MET A 333 0.99 15.38 -9.80
C MET A 333 1.31 16.09 -11.14
N SER A 334 2.40 16.85 -11.15
CA SER A 334 2.64 17.92 -12.13
C SER A 334 3.05 17.42 -13.52
N GLY A 335 3.64 16.23 -13.61
CA GLY A 335 3.83 15.50 -14.87
C GLY A 335 2.55 14.82 -15.40
N GLY A 336 1.46 14.85 -14.63
CA GLY A 336 0.16 14.24 -14.93
C GLY A 336 -0.05 12.86 -14.28
N ILE A 337 -1.30 12.51 -14.01
CA ILE A 337 -1.71 11.19 -13.51
C ILE A 337 -2.93 10.74 -14.32
N SER A 338 -2.90 9.52 -14.89
CA SER A 338 -4.02 9.01 -15.69
C SER A 338 -4.27 7.50 -15.57
N ASN A 339 -5.51 7.08 -15.79
CA ASN A 339 -5.91 5.68 -15.87
C ASN A 339 -5.52 4.89 -14.59
N VAL A 340 -6.03 5.32 -13.44
CA VAL A 340 -5.76 4.69 -12.14
C VAL A 340 -7.00 3.96 -11.65
N THR A 341 -6.88 2.66 -11.39
CA THR A 341 -7.95 1.81 -10.84
C THR A 341 -7.63 1.40 -9.41
N LEU A 342 -8.51 1.76 -8.50
CA LEU A 342 -8.50 1.40 -7.09
C LEU A 342 -9.66 0.41 -6.84
N GLU A 343 -9.37 -0.89 -6.71
CA GLU A 343 -10.40 -1.94 -6.59
C GLU A 343 -10.25 -2.82 -5.33
N ASP A 344 -11.36 -3.25 -4.74
CA ASP A 344 -11.41 -4.18 -3.60
C ASP A 344 -10.53 -3.74 -2.40
N LEU A 345 -10.68 -2.49 -1.94
CA LEU A 345 -9.89 -1.92 -0.83
C LEU A 345 -10.61 -2.00 0.52
N HIS A 346 -9.88 -2.22 1.62
CA HIS A 346 -10.42 -2.26 2.98
C HIS A 346 -9.63 -1.36 3.95
N ILE A 347 -10.06 -0.11 4.11
CA ILE A 347 -9.33 0.94 4.84
C ILE A 347 -9.98 1.16 6.22
N ARG A 348 -9.19 1.12 7.30
CA ARG A 348 -9.71 1.23 8.67
C ARG A 348 -8.98 2.29 9.48
N ASP A 349 -9.70 3.00 10.34
CA ASP A 349 -9.12 3.86 11.40
C ASP A 349 -8.24 5.01 10.85
N SER A 350 -8.48 5.46 9.61
CA SER A 350 -7.65 6.41 8.86
C SER A 350 -8.21 7.84 8.79
N ALA A 351 -7.37 8.85 8.51
CA ALA A 351 -7.84 10.24 8.34
C ALA A 351 -8.59 10.48 7.01
N ALA A 352 -8.22 9.77 5.95
CA ALA A 352 -8.97 9.73 4.69
C ALA A 352 -9.03 8.31 4.11
N GLY A 353 -10.10 8.01 3.36
CA GLY A 353 -10.21 6.76 2.62
C GLY A 353 -9.43 6.87 1.30
N VAL A 354 -10.03 7.48 0.29
CA VAL A 354 -9.32 7.91 -0.92
C VAL A 354 -9.26 9.43 -0.98
N ARG A 355 -8.07 9.99 -1.26
CA ARG A 355 -7.81 11.42 -1.33
C ARG A 355 -7.21 11.84 -2.68
N ILE A 356 -7.87 12.78 -3.36
CA ILE A 356 -7.27 13.55 -4.45
C ILE A 356 -6.79 14.88 -3.86
N LYS A 357 -5.52 15.23 -4.07
CA LYS A 357 -4.88 16.44 -3.54
C LYS A 357 -4.11 17.15 -4.66
N THR A 358 -4.38 18.44 -4.89
CA THR A 358 -3.63 19.32 -5.82
C THR A 358 -3.98 20.80 -5.55
N ASP A 359 -3.24 21.74 -6.13
CA ASP A 359 -3.49 23.19 -6.04
C ASP A 359 -2.89 23.92 -7.27
N HIS A 360 -2.96 25.25 -7.28
CA HIS A 360 -2.19 26.13 -8.17
C HIS A 360 -0.68 25.81 -8.10
N GLY A 361 0.07 26.18 -9.13
CA GLY A 361 1.49 25.81 -9.27
C GLY A 361 1.71 24.43 -9.84
N ARG A 362 0.84 23.48 -9.49
CA ARG A 362 1.01 22.08 -9.87
C ARG A 362 0.83 21.86 -11.37
N GLY A 363 -0.05 22.61 -12.03
CA GLY A 363 -0.44 22.36 -13.41
C GLY A 363 -0.85 20.90 -13.61
N GLY A 364 -0.42 20.29 -14.72
CA GLY A 364 -0.63 18.86 -14.97
C GLY A 364 -2.11 18.46 -15.01
N TYR A 365 -2.39 17.20 -14.66
CA TYR A 365 -3.75 16.66 -14.68
C TYR A 365 -3.91 15.43 -13.77
N ILE A 366 -5.14 15.15 -13.34
CA ILE A 366 -5.57 13.88 -12.72
C ILE A 366 -6.84 13.43 -13.47
N ILE A 367 -6.73 12.38 -14.31
CA ILE A 367 -7.84 11.95 -15.17
C ILE A 367 -8.07 10.43 -15.19
N ASN A 368 -9.30 10.04 -15.51
CA ASN A 368 -9.70 8.62 -15.64
C ASN A 368 -9.36 7.81 -14.39
N ILE A 369 -9.84 8.27 -13.23
CA ILE A 369 -9.60 7.61 -11.94
C ILE A 369 -10.86 6.79 -11.60
N THR A 370 -10.69 5.50 -11.32
CA THR A 370 -11.79 4.58 -10.96
C THR A 370 -11.60 4.06 -9.55
N LEU A 371 -12.61 4.25 -8.69
CA LEU A 371 -12.73 3.68 -7.36
C LEU A 371 -13.86 2.65 -7.40
N SER A 372 -13.58 1.38 -7.05
CA SER A 372 -14.62 0.36 -6.99
C SER A 372 -14.50 -0.64 -5.85
N ASN A 373 -15.63 -1.07 -5.31
CA ASN A 373 -15.73 -2.11 -4.27
C ASN A 373 -14.91 -1.77 -3.00
N ILE A 374 -15.03 -0.53 -2.51
CA ILE A 374 -14.21 -0.06 -1.37
C ILE A 374 -15.02 -0.13 -0.08
N THR A 375 -14.49 -0.81 0.93
CA THR A 375 -15.02 -0.82 2.30
C THR A 375 -14.16 0.06 3.20
N MET A 376 -14.80 0.86 4.05
CA MET A 376 -14.12 1.77 4.98
C MET A 376 -14.74 1.68 6.39
N GLU A 377 -13.93 1.58 7.44
CA GLU A 377 -14.41 1.60 8.84
C GLU A 377 -13.72 2.68 9.66
N ARG A 378 -14.49 3.47 10.42
CA ARG A 378 -13.97 4.48 11.37
C ARG A 378 -13.01 5.50 10.70
N VAL A 379 -13.13 5.66 9.37
CA VAL A 379 -12.36 6.61 8.57
C VAL A 379 -12.92 8.01 8.78
N LYS A 380 -12.06 9.01 9.01
CA LYS A 380 -12.51 10.36 9.39
C LYS A 380 -13.28 11.07 8.27
N ILE A 381 -12.79 10.99 7.02
CA ILE A 381 -13.45 11.46 5.79
C ILE A 381 -13.29 10.36 4.71
N PRO A 382 -14.36 9.68 4.24
CA PRO A 382 -14.19 8.49 3.39
C PRO A 382 -13.70 8.82 1.97
N ILE A 383 -14.27 9.85 1.32
CA ILE A 383 -13.81 10.35 0.03
C ILE A 383 -13.47 11.83 0.21
N ARG A 384 -12.25 12.22 -0.16
CA ARG A 384 -11.77 13.60 -0.01
C ARG A 384 -11.14 14.12 -1.31
N PHE A 385 -11.73 15.14 -1.92
CA PHE A 385 -10.97 16.05 -2.77
C PHE A 385 -10.61 17.27 -1.93
N SER A 386 -9.39 17.77 -2.09
CA SER A 386 -8.90 18.91 -1.29
C SER A 386 -7.79 19.64 -2.00
N ARG A 387 -7.66 20.92 -1.66
CA ARG A 387 -6.46 21.71 -1.93
C ARG A 387 -5.20 21.07 -1.35
N GLY A 388 -4.04 21.48 -1.89
CA GLY A 388 -2.72 21.02 -1.47
C GLY A 388 -2.31 21.57 -0.10
N ALA A 389 -1.02 21.46 0.23
CA ALA A 389 -0.47 22.17 1.39
C ALA A 389 0.00 23.60 1.05
N ASN A 390 -0.26 24.07 -0.19
CA ASN A 390 0.32 25.28 -0.79
C ASN A 390 1.86 25.32 -0.64
N ASP A 391 2.49 24.16 -0.80
CA ASP A 391 3.94 23.99 -0.72
C ASP A 391 4.55 23.88 -2.13
N HIS A 392 5.63 24.63 -2.36
CA HIS A 392 6.28 24.81 -3.65
C HIS A 392 7.79 24.51 -3.54
N PRO A 393 8.47 24.09 -4.64
CA PRO A 393 9.89 23.79 -4.59
C PRO A 393 10.72 25.04 -4.32
N ASP A 394 10.36 26.17 -4.91
CA ASP A 394 11.00 27.48 -4.76
C ASP A 394 10.08 28.57 -5.32
N GLU A 395 10.52 29.82 -5.27
CA GLU A 395 9.78 31.01 -5.77
C GLU A 395 9.58 31.05 -7.30
N GLY A 396 10.11 30.07 -8.06
CA GLY A 396 9.97 29.94 -9.51
C GLY A 396 8.74 29.18 -9.98
N TRP A 397 7.82 28.81 -9.07
CA TRP A 397 6.53 28.21 -9.40
C TRP A 397 5.60 29.20 -10.13
N ASP A 398 4.76 28.71 -11.04
CA ASP A 398 3.77 29.56 -11.73
C ASP A 398 2.40 29.49 -11.04
N PRO A 399 1.91 30.54 -10.38
CA PRO A 399 0.58 30.55 -9.78
C PRO A 399 -0.57 30.41 -10.79
N LYS A 400 -0.30 30.52 -12.10
CA LYS A 400 -1.28 30.28 -13.18
C LYS A 400 -1.27 28.83 -13.71
N ALA A 401 -0.34 28.00 -13.25
CA ALA A 401 -0.32 26.57 -13.57
C ALA A 401 -1.41 25.84 -12.76
N VAL A 402 -2.65 25.94 -13.23
CA VAL A 402 -3.82 25.30 -12.61
C VAL A 402 -4.02 23.84 -13.10
N PRO A 403 -4.47 22.92 -12.22
CA PRO A 403 -4.56 21.50 -12.53
C PRO A 403 -5.90 21.09 -13.18
N MET A 404 -5.85 20.22 -14.20
CA MET A 404 -7.08 19.61 -14.74
C MET A 404 -7.43 18.31 -14.00
N VAL A 405 -8.48 18.32 -13.17
CA VAL A 405 -9.01 17.10 -12.53
C VAL A 405 -10.33 16.70 -13.19
N LYS A 406 -10.37 15.55 -13.88
CA LYS A 406 -11.54 15.19 -14.71
C LYS A 406 -11.79 13.69 -14.90
N GLY A 407 -13.05 13.25 -14.76
CA GLY A 407 -13.44 11.86 -14.99
C GLY A 407 -13.06 10.97 -13.81
N ILE A 408 -13.74 11.19 -12.68
CA ILE A 408 -13.53 10.45 -11.42
C ILE A 408 -14.74 9.57 -11.17
N PHE A 409 -14.59 8.27 -11.36
CA PHE A 409 -15.66 7.27 -11.28
C PHE A 409 -15.58 6.55 -9.94
N VAL A 410 -16.70 6.50 -9.20
CA VAL A 410 -16.78 5.91 -7.86
C VAL A 410 -17.99 4.99 -7.80
N ARG A 411 -17.78 3.68 -7.64
CA ARG A 411 -18.87 2.71 -7.57
C ARG A 411 -18.73 1.68 -6.45
N ASN A 412 -19.84 1.27 -5.84
CA ASN A 412 -19.87 0.25 -4.78
C ASN A 412 -18.94 0.61 -3.60
N VAL A 413 -19.19 1.74 -2.94
CA VAL A 413 -18.39 2.19 -1.78
C VAL A 413 -19.25 2.15 -0.52
N VAL A 414 -18.78 1.44 0.51
CA VAL A 414 -19.44 1.36 1.82
C VAL A 414 -18.52 1.93 2.88
N SER A 415 -19.03 2.86 3.68
CA SER A 415 -18.31 3.41 4.83
C SER A 415 -19.12 3.28 6.12
N LEU A 416 -18.49 2.77 7.17
CA LEU A 416 -19.10 2.52 8.47
C LEU A 416 -18.46 3.41 9.53
N ASN A 417 -19.28 4.13 10.29
CA ASN A 417 -18.88 5.00 11.41
C ASN A 417 -17.88 6.11 11.01
N SER A 418 -18.05 6.68 9.82
CA SER A 418 -17.29 7.87 9.40
C SER A 418 -17.64 9.09 10.26
N THR A 419 -16.65 9.93 10.60
CA THR A 419 -16.88 11.14 11.43
C THR A 419 -17.44 12.33 10.65
N LYS A 420 -17.23 12.34 9.33
CA LYS A 420 -17.73 13.34 8.38
C LYS A 420 -18.25 12.64 7.12
N ALA A 421 -19.17 13.30 6.43
CA ALA A 421 -19.50 12.98 5.04
C ALA A 421 -18.30 13.28 4.12
N PRO A 422 -18.37 12.93 2.82
CA PRO A 422 -17.36 13.30 1.85
C PRO A 422 -17.16 14.81 1.74
N VAL A 423 -15.92 15.20 1.46
CA VAL A 423 -15.49 16.59 1.31
C VAL A 423 -14.88 16.70 -0.08
N LEU A 424 -15.54 17.39 -1.00
CA LEU A 424 -15.15 17.50 -2.41
C LEU A 424 -14.83 18.96 -2.74
N GLU A 425 -13.66 19.39 -2.30
CA GLU A 425 -13.12 20.74 -2.49
C GLU A 425 -12.23 20.75 -3.74
N GLY A 426 -12.70 21.42 -4.80
CA GLY A 426 -11.94 21.74 -6.02
C GLY A 426 -11.32 23.15 -5.96
N ILE A 427 -11.08 23.76 -7.13
CA ILE A 427 -10.47 25.09 -7.27
C ILE A 427 -11.39 25.99 -8.11
N GLU A 428 -11.50 27.28 -7.76
CA GLU A 428 -12.50 28.19 -8.35
C GLU A 428 -12.35 28.40 -9.86
N ASP A 429 -11.14 28.63 -10.34
CA ASP A 429 -10.78 28.79 -11.75
C ASP A 429 -10.37 27.47 -12.44
N ALA A 430 -10.21 26.38 -11.67
CA ALA A 430 -10.05 25.02 -12.18
C ALA A 430 -10.97 24.01 -11.45
N PRO A 431 -12.29 24.01 -11.73
CA PRO A 431 -13.24 23.10 -11.10
C PRO A 431 -12.97 21.63 -11.42
N PHE A 432 -13.28 20.74 -10.47
CA PHE A 432 -13.08 19.30 -10.64
C PHE A 432 -14.31 18.69 -11.34
N GLU A 433 -14.14 18.21 -12.56
CA GLU A 433 -15.25 17.87 -13.46
C GLU A 433 -15.49 16.37 -13.66
N GLY A 434 -16.70 16.01 -14.06
CA GLY A 434 -17.00 14.63 -14.49
C GLY A 434 -16.88 13.62 -13.36
N VAL A 435 -17.31 14.01 -12.15
CA VAL A 435 -17.39 13.11 -11.00
C VAL A 435 -18.64 12.25 -11.13
N CYS A 436 -18.50 10.93 -11.18
CA CYS A 436 -19.58 9.96 -11.32
C CYS A 436 -19.63 9.08 -10.07
N MET A 437 -20.73 9.12 -9.32
CA MET A 437 -20.90 8.30 -8.10
C MET A 437 -22.10 7.35 -8.24
N LYS A 438 -21.89 6.06 -7.98
CA LYS A 438 -22.92 5.00 -8.05
C LYS A 438 -22.86 4.11 -6.82
N ASN A 439 -23.97 3.84 -6.16
CA ASN A 439 -24.02 2.89 -5.03
C ASN A 439 -22.96 3.21 -3.94
N VAL A 440 -23.08 4.40 -3.34
CA VAL A 440 -22.15 4.91 -2.31
C VAL A 440 -22.93 5.10 -1.02
N THR A 441 -22.66 4.29 0.00
CA THR A 441 -23.43 4.21 1.24
C THR A 441 -22.57 4.48 2.46
N LEU A 442 -22.92 5.50 3.24
CA LEU A 442 -22.30 5.81 4.53
C LEU A 442 -23.29 5.51 5.66
N LEU A 443 -22.90 4.63 6.59
CA LEU A 443 -23.68 4.21 7.75
C LEU A 443 -22.99 4.64 9.05
N GLY A 444 -23.76 4.88 10.11
CA GLY A 444 -23.21 5.33 11.41
C GLY A 444 -22.67 6.77 11.43
N LEU A 445 -22.86 7.52 10.35
CA LEU A 445 -22.54 8.94 10.28
C LEU A 445 -23.53 9.77 11.13
N ALA A 446 -23.03 10.81 11.81
CA ALA A 446 -23.86 11.67 12.64
C ALA A 446 -24.90 12.45 11.80
N SER A 447 -26.12 12.61 12.33
CA SER A 447 -27.27 13.18 11.59
C SER A 447 -27.11 14.61 11.10
N TYR A 448 -26.20 15.38 11.68
CA TYR A 448 -25.86 16.75 11.27
C TYR A 448 -24.72 16.83 10.25
N ALA A 449 -24.04 15.72 9.93
CA ALA A 449 -22.87 15.73 9.07
C ALA A 449 -23.26 15.67 7.59
N THR A 450 -23.39 16.84 6.97
CA THR A 450 -23.67 16.99 5.54
C THR A 450 -22.42 16.82 4.68
N TRP A 451 -22.60 16.42 3.42
CA TRP A 451 -21.56 16.53 2.39
C TRP A 451 -21.11 17.99 2.24
N HIS A 452 -19.85 18.19 1.87
CA HIS A 452 -19.31 19.49 1.47
C HIS A 452 -18.78 19.37 0.04
N CYS A 453 -19.19 20.29 -0.84
CA CYS A 453 -18.78 20.30 -2.24
C CYS A 453 -18.60 21.74 -2.73
N GLU A 454 -17.40 22.08 -3.18
CA GLU A 454 -17.06 23.40 -3.71
C GLU A 454 -16.25 23.21 -5.00
N PHE A 455 -16.58 23.99 -6.04
CA PHE A 455 -15.94 23.95 -7.35
C PHE A 455 -15.76 22.53 -7.93
N VAL A 456 -16.83 21.74 -7.88
CA VAL A 456 -16.90 20.36 -8.38
C VAL A 456 -18.19 20.18 -9.17
N SER A 457 -18.19 19.34 -10.21
CA SER A 457 -19.37 19.03 -11.02
C SER A 457 -19.47 17.55 -11.36
N GLY A 458 -20.70 17.00 -11.37
CA GLY A 458 -20.88 15.57 -11.59
C GLY A 458 -22.31 15.06 -11.56
N PHE A 459 -22.42 13.74 -11.45
CA PHE A 459 -23.64 12.96 -11.33
C PHE A 459 -23.52 11.94 -10.19
N SER A 460 -24.61 11.66 -9.48
CA SER A 460 -24.66 10.67 -8.41
C SER A 460 -25.99 9.92 -8.37
N ASP A 461 -25.95 8.59 -8.35
CA ASP A 461 -27.10 7.68 -8.22
C ASP A 461 -26.87 6.62 -7.13
N GLY A 462 -27.92 6.18 -6.45
CA GLY A 462 -27.82 5.24 -5.33
C GLY A 462 -26.88 5.71 -4.21
N VAL A 463 -26.88 7.01 -3.88
CA VAL A 463 -25.98 7.59 -2.87
C VAL A 463 -26.71 7.95 -1.57
N PHE A 464 -26.21 7.43 -0.45
CA PHE A 464 -26.76 7.64 0.90
C PHE A 464 -25.65 8.02 1.91
N PRO A 465 -25.83 9.05 2.75
CA PRO A 465 -26.91 10.04 2.70
C PRO A 465 -26.78 10.92 1.45
N MET A 466 -27.85 11.66 1.13
CA MET A 466 -27.97 12.44 -0.11
C MET A 466 -26.77 13.37 -0.36
N SER A 467 -26.28 13.35 -1.59
CA SER A 467 -25.16 14.13 -2.10
C SER A 467 -25.47 15.63 -2.28
N CYS A 468 -24.42 16.43 -2.50
CA CYS A 468 -24.51 17.86 -2.78
C CYS A 468 -25.35 18.18 -4.04
N PRO A 469 -25.94 19.40 -4.17
CA PRO A 469 -26.55 19.87 -5.43
C PRO A 469 -25.66 19.68 -6.67
N GLN A 470 -24.35 19.93 -6.52
CA GLN A 470 -23.31 19.86 -7.55
C GLN A 470 -23.16 18.48 -8.23
N LEU A 471 -23.61 17.41 -7.56
CA LEU A 471 -23.58 16.04 -8.09
C LEU A 471 -24.97 15.52 -8.50
N ARG A 472 -26.03 16.32 -8.39
CA ARG A 472 -27.42 15.90 -8.66
C ARG A 472 -27.97 16.53 -9.94
N ASN A 473 -27.13 16.63 -10.96
CA ASN A 473 -27.47 17.30 -12.21
C ASN A 473 -28.34 16.39 -13.10
N ASN A 474 -29.58 16.79 -13.39
CA ASN A 474 -30.60 15.98 -14.08
C ASN A 474 -30.37 15.79 -15.59
N GLY A 475 -29.26 16.28 -16.16
CA GLY A 475 -28.90 15.98 -17.54
C GLY A 475 -28.54 14.50 -17.72
N SER A 476 -29.04 13.88 -18.80
CA SER A 476 -28.78 12.45 -19.11
C SER A 476 -27.28 12.18 -19.32
N SER A 477 -26.58 11.84 -18.24
CA SER A 477 -25.15 11.61 -18.19
C SER A 477 -24.78 10.23 -18.70
N SER A 478 -24.99 9.98 -19.99
CA SER A 478 -24.63 8.72 -20.68
C SER A 478 -23.20 8.26 -20.38
N TRP A 479 -22.26 9.20 -20.26
CA TRP A 479 -20.86 8.97 -19.87
C TRP A 479 -20.68 8.34 -18.49
N CYS A 480 -21.58 8.62 -17.54
CA CYS A 480 -21.61 7.98 -16.21
C CYS A 480 -22.50 6.72 -16.20
N SER A 481 -23.43 6.56 -17.15
CA SER A 481 -24.27 5.35 -17.25
C SER A 481 -23.45 4.10 -17.62
N TYR A 482 -22.47 4.21 -18.52
CA TYR A 482 -21.68 3.08 -19.05
C TYR A 482 -20.40 2.73 -18.26
N SER A 483 -20.17 3.36 -17.10
CA SER A 483 -18.98 3.22 -16.23
C SER A 483 -19.27 2.61 -14.85
#